data_AF-M0CLG6-F1
#
_entry.id   AF-M0CLG6-F1
#
_cell.length_a   1.000
_cell.length_b   1.000
_cell.length_c   1.000
_cell.angle_alpha   90.00
_cell.angle_beta   90.00
_cell.angle_gamma   90.00
#
_symmetry.space_group_name_H-M   'P 1'
#
loop_
_entity.id
_entity.type
_entity.pdbx_description
1 polymer ?
#
loop_
_entity_poly.entity_id
_entity_poly.type
_entity_poly.pdbx_seq_one_letter_code
_entity_poly.pdbx_strand_id
1 'polypeptide(L)'
;MSDEWPVEIDGDEFHPIPESWIEYGSDQDRGSPRIYAVSVASGPRNMILLRYASPDGRAVKVSTNGADNPSGDGIVPASLAKYENWPRSMVPNRGVEPTGLLRKAESEHFRELWADRIEHDSAEADPQLVADGGGGERSNGGESA
;
A
#
# COMPACT_ATOMS: atom_id res chain seq x y z
N MET A 1 -9.17 -6.15 -22.34
CA MET A 1 -8.01 -5.38 -22.85
C MET A 1 -6.89 -5.63 -21.86
N SER A 2 -5.77 -6.15 -22.31
CA SER A 2 -4.57 -6.29 -21.49
C SER A 2 -4.07 -4.88 -21.21
N ASP A 3 -4.13 -4.46 -19.96
CA ASP A 3 -3.44 -3.26 -19.51
C ASP A 3 -1.97 -3.69 -19.43
N GLU A 4 -1.17 -3.27 -20.40
CA GLU A 4 0.26 -3.59 -20.50
C GLU A 4 1.04 -2.32 -20.19
N TRP A 5 2.18 -2.45 -19.51
CA TRP A 5 2.97 -1.28 -19.10
C TRP A 5 3.46 -0.47 -20.30
N PRO A 6 3.54 0.87 -20.21
CA PRO A 6 3.10 1.71 -19.10
C PRO A 6 1.57 1.93 -19.04
N VAL A 7 1.05 2.32 -17.86
CA VAL A 7 -0.39 2.54 -17.63
C VAL A 7 -0.69 4.03 -17.44
N GLU A 8 -1.69 4.56 -18.14
CA GLU A 8 -2.10 5.95 -18.00
C GLU A 8 -3.19 6.11 -16.92
N ILE A 9 -2.95 6.99 -15.94
CA ILE A 9 -3.87 7.25 -14.83
C ILE A 9 -3.87 8.75 -14.54
N ASP A 10 -5.03 9.40 -14.64
CA ASP A 10 -5.15 10.86 -14.41
C ASP A 10 -4.23 11.71 -15.31
N GLY A 11 -3.88 11.20 -16.49
CA GLY A 11 -2.97 11.85 -17.43
C GLY A 11 -1.48 11.72 -17.07
N ASP A 12 -1.15 10.95 -16.03
CA ASP A 12 0.22 10.57 -15.67
C ASP A 12 0.53 9.16 -16.23
N GLU A 13 1.72 8.98 -16.80
CA GLU A 13 2.21 7.70 -17.31
C GLU A 13 2.97 6.93 -16.21
N PHE A 14 2.36 5.87 -15.70
CA PHE A 14 2.92 5.03 -14.65
C PHE A 14 3.64 3.80 -15.21
N HIS A 15 4.82 3.56 -14.67
CA HIS A 15 5.70 2.43 -14.94
C HIS A 15 5.72 1.50 -13.73
N PRO A 16 6.07 0.21 -13.91
CA PRO A 16 6.23 -0.70 -12.78
C PRO A 16 7.32 -0.17 -11.86
N ILE A 17 7.09 -0.26 -10.55
CA ILE A 17 8.14 0.13 -9.61
C ILE A 17 9.32 -0.85 -9.73
N PRO A 18 10.57 -0.37 -9.82
CA PRO A 18 11.73 -1.25 -9.93
C PRO A 18 11.89 -2.11 -8.67
N GLU A 19 12.19 -3.39 -8.84
CA GLU A 19 12.48 -4.32 -7.72
C GLU A 19 13.61 -3.81 -6.83
N SER A 20 14.64 -3.20 -7.43
CA SER A 20 15.75 -2.61 -6.70
C SER A 20 15.29 -1.55 -5.70
N TRP A 21 14.26 -0.77 -6.02
CA TRP A 21 13.70 0.18 -5.05
C TRP A 21 13.06 -0.59 -3.89
N ILE A 22 12.34 -1.67 -4.16
CA ILE A 22 11.74 -2.50 -3.11
C ILE A 22 12.80 -3.10 -2.20
N GLU A 23 13.92 -3.59 -2.75
CA GLU A 23 15.02 -4.17 -1.98
C GLU A 23 15.63 -3.17 -0.98
N TYR A 24 15.90 -1.94 -1.43
CA TYR A 24 16.44 -0.85 -0.61
C TYR A 24 15.37 -0.07 0.18
N GLY A 25 14.09 -0.44 0.05
CA GLY A 25 13.01 0.20 0.77
C GLY A 25 12.82 -0.35 2.18
N SER A 26 12.22 0.44 3.06
CA SER A 26 11.79 0.01 4.38
C SER A 26 10.28 0.04 4.55
N ASP A 27 9.77 -0.85 5.39
CA ASP A 27 8.39 -0.90 5.81
C ASP A 27 8.19 0.15 6.93
N GLN A 28 7.54 1.27 6.60
CA GLN A 28 7.28 2.34 7.56
C GLN A 28 6.03 2.04 8.39
N ASP A 29 6.05 2.51 9.63
CA ASP A 29 4.96 2.37 10.60
C ASP A 29 4.61 0.92 10.97
N ARG A 30 3.87 0.74 12.06
CA ARG A 30 3.31 -0.56 12.47
C ARG A 30 1.78 -0.49 12.48
N GLY A 31 1.13 -1.56 12.05
CA GLY A 31 -0.34 -1.70 12.04
C GLY A 31 -0.91 -2.00 10.66
N SER A 32 -2.25 -1.97 10.59
CA SER A 32 -3.05 -2.34 9.42
C SER A 32 -4.20 -1.33 9.22
N PRO A 33 -4.70 -1.15 7.98
CA PRO A 33 -4.28 -1.83 6.75
C PRO A 33 -3.00 -1.23 6.16
N ARG A 34 -2.06 -2.09 5.76
CA ARG A 34 -0.82 -1.67 5.10
C ARG A 34 -1.03 -1.50 3.59
N ILE A 35 -0.36 -0.51 3.02
CA ILE A 35 -0.30 -0.27 1.59
C ILE A 35 1.15 -0.40 1.10
N TYR A 36 1.33 -0.86 -0.13
CA TYR A 36 2.64 -1.22 -0.69
C TYR A 36 2.84 -0.56 -2.04
N ALA A 37 4.04 -0.08 -2.30
CA ALA A 37 4.34 0.58 -3.56
C ALA A 37 4.22 -0.40 -4.74
N VAL A 38 3.59 0.06 -5.82
CA VAL A 38 3.32 -0.76 -7.01
C VAL A 38 3.78 -0.10 -8.31
N SER A 39 3.57 1.20 -8.46
CA SER A 39 3.88 1.90 -9.70
C SER A 39 4.40 3.30 -9.45
N VAL A 40 5.12 3.83 -10.44
CA VAL A 40 5.81 5.10 -10.36
C VAL A 40 5.68 5.90 -11.65
N ALA A 41 5.46 7.20 -11.54
CA ALA A 41 5.47 8.13 -12.66
C ALA A 41 6.39 9.34 -12.35
N SER A 42 6.95 9.92 -13.40
CA SER A 42 7.68 11.18 -13.29
C SER A 42 6.70 12.35 -13.19
N GLY A 43 6.78 13.11 -12.11
CA GLY A 43 5.97 14.30 -11.89
C GLY A 43 6.67 15.60 -12.30
N PRO A 44 5.96 16.74 -12.26
CA PRO A 44 6.55 18.03 -12.54
C PRO A 44 7.64 18.40 -11.53
N ARG A 45 8.62 19.22 -11.96
CA ARG A 45 9.65 19.80 -11.07
C ARG A 45 10.45 18.75 -10.27
N ASN A 46 10.89 17.67 -10.91
CA ASN A 46 11.62 16.56 -10.29
C ASN A 46 10.85 15.88 -9.15
N MET A 47 9.52 15.90 -9.20
CA MET A 47 8.72 15.08 -8.31
C MET A 47 8.58 13.67 -8.85
N ILE A 48 8.36 12.72 -7.95
CA ILE A 48 7.98 11.35 -8.28
C ILE A 48 6.57 11.14 -7.75
N LEU A 49 5.71 10.59 -8.59
CA LEU A 49 4.37 10.17 -8.24
C LEU A 49 4.41 8.66 -8.02
N LEU A 50 4.15 8.23 -6.80
CA LEU A 50 4.10 6.82 -6.42
C LEU A 50 2.64 6.43 -6.23
N ARG A 51 2.29 5.23 -6.65
CA ARG A 51 1.04 4.61 -6.24
C ARG A 51 1.32 3.44 -5.31
N TYR A 52 0.55 3.41 -4.23
CA TYR A 52 0.55 2.34 -3.25
C TYR A 52 -0.75 1.57 -3.35
N ALA A 53 -0.64 0.25 -3.47
CA ALA A 53 -1.74 -0.70 -3.50
C ALA A 53 -2.12 -1.13 -2.08
N SER A 54 -3.42 -1.23 -1.81
CA SER A 54 -3.93 -1.99 -0.68
C SER A 54 -4.30 -3.42 -1.11
N PRO A 55 -4.27 -4.41 -0.20
CA PRO A 55 -4.68 -5.79 -0.50
C PRO A 55 -6.11 -5.92 -1.04
N ASP A 56 -6.99 -4.97 -0.70
CA ASP A 56 -8.37 -4.94 -1.17
C ASP A 56 -8.53 -4.39 -2.62
N GLY A 57 -7.44 -3.97 -3.27
CA GLY A 57 -7.42 -3.51 -4.65
C GLY A 57 -7.60 -1.99 -4.84
N ARG A 58 -7.64 -1.21 -3.77
CA ARG A 58 -7.58 0.26 -3.82
C ARG A 58 -6.13 0.73 -3.98
N ALA A 59 -5.99 1.96 -4.48
CA ALA A 59 -4.70 2.59 -4.69
C ALA A 59 -4.66 4.02 -4.16
N VAL A 60 -3.53 4.39 -3.54
CA VAL A 60 -3.26 5.72 -3.01
C VAL A 60 -2.11 6.34 -3.80
N LYS A 61 -2.32 7.54 -4.36
CA LYS A 61 -1.25 8.33 -5.00
C LYS A 61 -0.54 9.19 -3.96
N VAL A 62 0.80 9.13 -3.96
CA VAL A 62 1.69 9.88 -3.07
C VAL A 62 2.72 10.59 -3.93
N SER A 63 3.00 11.86 -3.63
CA SER A 63 4.03 12.62 -4.32
C SER A 63 5.22 12.83 -3.40
N THR A 64 6.43 12.61 -3.91
CA THR A 64 7.68 12.84 -3.19
C THR A 64 8.71 13.55 -4.05
N ASN A 65 9.74 14.12 -3.42
CA ASN A 65 10.85 14.69 -4.17
C ASN A 65 11.68 13.57 -4.80
N GLY A 66 12.04 13.73 -6.06
CA GLY A 66 13.04 12.93 -6.74
C GLY A 66 14.44 13.49 -6.55
N ALA A 67 15.44 12.65 -6.74
CA ALA A 67 16.85 13.01 -6.87
C ALA A 67 17.51 12.07 -7.89
N ASP A 68 18.64 12.51 -8.44
CA ASP A 68 19.47 11.66 -9.29
C ASP A 68 19.89 10.40 -8.52
N ASN A 69 19.78 9.25 -9.19
CA ASN A 69 20.24 7.99 -8.66
C ASN A 69 21.78 8.00 -8.56
N PRO A 70 22.38 7.74 -7.38
CA PRO A 70 23.83 7.69 -7.24
C PRO A 70 24.50 6.62 -8.14
N SER A 71 23.76 5.57 -8.53
CA SER A 71 24.22 4.55 -9.48
C SER A 71 24.16 5.02 -10.96
N GLY A 72 23.63 6.22 -11.22
CA GLY A 72 23.55 6.83 -12.56
C GLY A 72 22.28 6.48 -13.35
N ASP A 73 21.35 5.72 -12.77
CA ASP A 73 20.11 5.30 -13.45
C ASP A 73 18.90 6.14 -13.03
N GLY A 74 18.63 7.19 -13.81
CA GLY A 74 17.40 7.97 -13.72
C GLY A 74 17.18 8.73 -12.40
N ILE A 75 15.91 9.03 -12.14
CA ILE A 75 15.45 9.78 -10.97
C ILE A 75 14.76 8.81 -10.01
N VAL A 76 15.20 8.81 -8.75
CA VAL A 76 14.69 7.95 -7.67
C VAL A 76 14.17 8.81 -6.51
N PRO A 77 13.38 8.26 -5.56
CA PRO A 77 12.94 9.03 -4.40
C PRO A 77 14.15 9.61 -3.69
N ALA A 78 14.12 10.89 -3.33
CA ALA A 78 15.27 11.57 -2.76
C ALA A 78 15.80 10.89 -1.49
N SER A 79 14.91 10.25 -0.71
CA SER A 79 15.30 9.44 0.44
C SER A 79 16.06 8.17 0.03
N LEU A 80 15.66 7.52 -1.06
CA LEU A 80 16.36 6.37 -1.62
C LEU A 80 17.77 6.78 -2.10
N ALA A 81 17.88 7.88 -2.85
CA ALA A 81 19.17 8.38 -3.32
C ALA A 81 20.14 8.76 -2.19
N LYS A 82 19.63 9.36 -1.10
CA LYS A 82 20.46 9.95 -0.04
C LYS A 82 20.75 9.02 1.13
N TYR A 83 19.81 8.16 1.46
CA TYR A 83 19.84 7.36 2.68
C TYR A 83 19.68 5.87 2.42
N GLU A 84 19.64 5.45 1.15
CA GLU A 84 19.38 4.06 0.74
C GLU A 84 18.13 3.52 1.44
N ASN A 85 17.13 4.39 1.63
CA ASN A 85 15.93 4.08 2.38
C ASN A 85 14.76 4.95 1.91
N TRP A 86 13.63 4.31 1.64
CA TRP A 86 12.39 4.98 1.32
C TRP A 86 11.19 4.08 1.68
N PRO A 87 9.98 4.62 1.86
CA PRO A 87 8.82 3.84 2.30
C PRO A 87 8.31 2.92 1.18
N ARG A 88 8.78 1.67 1.10
CA ARG A 88 8.22 0.67 0.16
C ARG A 88 6.84 0.17 0.59
N SER A 89 6.55 0.24 1.89
CA SER A 89 5.22 0.04 2.45
C SER A 89 4.99 1.00 3.62
N MET A 90 3.72 1.30 3.90
CA MET A 90 3.35 2.16 5.02
C MET A 90 1.91 1.92 5.48
N VAL A 91 1.56 2.43 6.65
CA VAL A 91 0.15 2.52 7.09
C VAL A 91 -0.36 3.92 6.74
N PRO A 92 -1.40 4.04 5.89
CA PRO A 92 -1.92 5.35 5.54
C PRO A 92 -2.49 6.05 6.78
N ASN A 93 -2.19 7.34 6.94
CA ASN A 93 -2.81 8.16 7.98
C ASN A 93 -4.33 8.21 7.78
N ARG A 94 -5.09 8.40 8.86
CA ARG A 94 -6.59 8.37 8.88
C ARG A 94 -7.31 9.29 7.89
N GLY A 95 -6.63 10.22 7.23
CA GLY A 95 -7.20 11.13 6.22
C GLY A 95 -6.73 10.89 4.79
N VAL A 96 -5.96 9.82 4.54
CA VAL A 96 -5.49 9.50 3.18
C VAL A 96 -6.57 8.69 2.48
N GLU A 97 -7.23 9.32 1.52
CA GLU A 97 -8.27 8.67 0.73
C GLU A 97 -7.68 7.94 -0.49
N PRO A 98 -8.25 6.77 -0.86
CA PRO A 98 -7.86 6.08 -2.07
C PRO A 98 -8.16 6.96 -3.30
N THR A 99 -7.17 7.10 -4.16
CA THR A 99 -7.26 7.88 -5.41
C THR A 99 -7.87 7.08 -6.56
N GLY A 100 -8.09 5.78 -6.38
CA GLY A 100 -8.72 4.93 -7.38
C GLY A 100 -8.55 3.45 -7.08
N LEU A 101 -8.84 2.63 -8.08
CA LEU A 101 -8.60 1.19 -8.08
C LEU A 101 -7.30 0.87 -8.81
N LEU A 102 -6.71 -0.29 -8.50
CA LEU A 102 -5.58 -0.82 -9.26
C LEU A 102 -6.01 -1.18 -10.69
N ARG A 103 -5.13 -0.87 -11.64
CA ARG A 103 -5.24 -1.41 -13.00
C ARG A 103 -4.84 -2.88 -13.04
N LYS A 104 -5.09 -3.55 -14.18
CA LYS A 104 -4.76 -4.97 -14.34
C LYS A 104 -3.25 -5.18 -14.21
N ALA A 105 -2.44 -4.38 -14.90
CA ALA A 105 -0.98 -4.44 -14.83
C ALA A 105 -0.48 -4.20 -13.40
N GLU A 106 -1.01 -3.17 -12.73
CA GLU A 106 -0.67 -2.87 -11.32
C GLU A 106 -1.04 -4.04 -10.40
N SER A 107 -2.20 -4.67 -10.60
CA SER A 107 -2.66 -5.80 -9.76
C SER A 107 -1.79 -7.04 -9.94
N GLU A 108 -1.32 -7.30 -11.17
CA GLU A 108 -0.42 -8.41 -11.49
C GLU A 108 0.97 -8.15 -10.88
N HIS A 109 1.53 -6.96 -11.08
CA HIS A 109 2.83 -6.55 -10.51
C HIS A 109 2.81 -6.52 -8.97
N PHE A 110 1.70 -6.06 -8.38
CA PHE A 110 1.52 -6.06 -6.93
C PHE A 110 1.57 -7.48 -6.36
N ARG A 111 0.93 -8.45 -7.02
CA ARG A 111 1.00 -9.86 -6.59
C ARG A 111 2.40 -10.43 -6.75
N GLU A 112 3.07 -10.13 -7.86
CA GLU A 112 4.44 -10.59 -8.12
C GLU A 112 5.42 -10.12 -7.03
N LEU A 113 5.36 -8.84 -6.66
CA LEU A 113 6.26 -8.26 -5.67
C LEU A 113 5.91 -8.63 -4.21
N TRP A 114 4.61 -8.78 -3.90
CA TRP A 114 4.14 -8.73 -2.51
C TRP A 114 3.29 -9.90 -2.07
N ALA A 115 3.01 -10.91 -2.90
CA ALA A 115 2.14 -12.04 -2.54
C ALA A 115 2.52 -12.68 -1.20
N ASP A 116 3.79 -13.03 -1.02
CA ASP A 116 4.33 -13.64 0.21
C ASP A 116 4.02 -12.81 1.47
N ARG A 117 4.14 -11.49 1.36
CA ARG A 117 3.89 -10.57 2.49
C ARG A 117 2.41 -10.35 2.77
N ILE A 118 1.59 -10.24 1.74
CA ILE A 118 0.14 -10.02 1.88
C ILE A 118 -0.52 -11.24 2.53
N GLU A 119 -0.08 -12.45 2.16
CA GLU A 119 -0.55 -13.69 2.74
C GLU A 119 -0.18 -13.78 4.23
N HIS A 120 1.02 -13.32 4.60
CA HIS A 120 1.47 -13.29 6.00
C HIS A 120 0.75 -12.21 6.84
N ASP A 121 0.56 -10.99 6.32
CA ASP A 121 -0.16 -9.90 7.01
C ASP A 121 -1.65 -10.26 7.22
N SER A 122 -2.24 -11.02 6.29
CA SER A 122 -3.60 -11.56 6.44
C SER A 122 -3.70 -12.68 7.47
N ALA A 123 -2.60 -13.41 7.75
CA ALA A 123 -2.55 -14.47 8.76
C ALA A 123 -2.33 -13.91 10.18
N GLU A 124 -1.66 -12.76 10.31
CA GLU A 124 -1.49 -12.04 11.58
C GLU A 124 -2.64 -11.06 11.90
N ALA A 125 -3.64 -10.95 11.03
CA ALA A 125 -4.94 -10.35 11.34
C ALA A 125 -5.67 -11.24 12.36
N ASP A 126 -5.28 -11.08 13.62
CA ASP A 126 -5.72 -11.82 14.79
C ASP A 126 -7.26 -12.00 14.84
N PRO A 127 -7.78 -13.24 14.80
CA PRO A 127 -9.21 -13.53 14.95
C PRO A 127 -9.73 -13.39 16.40
N GLN A 128 -8.97 -12.88 17.38
CA GLN A 128 -9.45 -12.69 18.76
C GLN A 128 -10.31 -11.43 18.97
N LEU A 129 -11.35 -11.25 18.17
CA LEU A 129 -12.49 -10.39 18.55
C LEU A 129 -13.85 -11.03 18.24
N VAL A 130 -14.01 -12.31 18.57
CA VAL A 130 -15.33 -12.92 18.78
C VAL A 130 -15.27 -13.76 20.05
N ALA A 131 -15.25 -13.07 21.20
CA ALA A 131 -15.47 -13.70 22.50
C ALA A 131 -16.64 -13.01 23.19
N ASP A 132 -17.69 -13.82 23.34
CA ASP A 132 -18.66 -13.82 24.44
C ASP A 132 -19.66 -12.67 24.57
N GLY A 133 -20.85 -12.92 24.03
CA GLY A 133 -22.09 -12.24 24.39
C GLY A 133 -23.26 -13.21 24.22
N GLY A 134 -23.16 -14.37 24.88
CA GLY A 134 -24.13 -15.45 24.84
C GLY A 134 -25.55 -14.99 25.22
N GLY A 135 -26.52 -15.58 24.54
CA GLY A 135 -27.92 -15.52 24.90
C GLY A 135 -28.15 -15.96 26.34
N GLY A 136 -29.02 -15.24 27.03
CA GLY A 136 -29.37 -15.51 28.41
C GLY A 136 -30.61 -14.71 28.79
N GLU A 137 -31.72 -15.04 28.16
CA GLU A 137 -33.07 -14.72 28.62
C GLU A 137 -33.19 -15.07 30.12
N ARG A 138 -33.47 -14.06 30.94
CA ARG A 138 -33.90 -14.23 32.33
C ARG A 138 -35.03 -13.26 32.60
N SER A 139 -36.22 -13.70 32.21
CA SER A 139 -37.46 -13.35 32.88
C SER A 139 -37.27 -13.51 34.39
N ASN A 140 -37.60 -12.48 35.17
CA ASN A 140 -38.16 -12.73 36.50
C ASN A 140 -39.06 -11.57 36.91
N GLY A 141 -40.36 -11.80 36.72
CA GLY A 141 -41.39 -11.07 37.44
C GLY A 141 -41.52 -11.59 38.87
N GLY A 142 -42.07 -10.73 39.73
CA GLY A 142 -42.99 -11.03 40.83
C GLY A 142 -42.70 -12.19 41.80
N GLU A 143 -42.67 -11.88 43.10
CA GLU A 143 -43.78 -12.15 44.03
C GLU A 143 -43.31 -12.36 45.49
N SER A 144 -43.92 -11.55 46.37
CA SER A 144 -44.31 -11.72 47.79
C SER A 144 -43.42 -12.42 48.83
N ALA A 145 -43.19 -11.71 49.94
CA ALA A 145 -43.67 -12.07 51.28
C ALA A 145 -43.77 -10.82 52.17
#